data_AF-A0A850PJB3-F1
#
_entry.id   AF-A0A850PJB3-F1
#
_cell.length_a   1.000
_cell.length_b   1.000
_cell.length_c   1.000
_cell.angle_alpha   90.00
_cell.angle_beta   90.00
_cell.angle_gamma   90.00
#
_symmetry.space_group_name_H-M   'P 1'
#
loop_
_entity.id
_entity.type
_entity.pdbx_description
1 polymer ?
#
loop_
_entity_poly.entity_id
_entity_poly.type
_entity_poly.pdbx_seq_one_letter_code
_entity_poly.pdbx_strand_id
1 'polypeptide(L)'
;MSDIDAVVDEYTGLERTVLEYGRVVEKLVTAAKEPGFGVDGWAPLGELVAVDEFVRVGNFKEVMNWQEYTSFLTNWATSAEWGCSFKRISQAADVVFLELEERSKVGTFESVVNSLSVYEFTTDGRIRRIDVYLQMELPSPELLAGYDGVEIAQ
;
A
#
# COMPACT_ATOMS: atom_id res chain seq x y z
N MET A 1 12.18 -16.41 1.12
CA MET A 1 11.36 -15.55 0.25
C MET A 1 12.19 -14.34 -0.11
N SER A 2 12.10 -13.86 -1.34
CA SER A 2 12.85 -12.69 -1.81
C SER A 2 12.08 -11.42 -1.46
N ASP A 3 12.77 -10.38 -1.01
CA ASP A 3 12.14 -9.07 -0.83
C ASP A 3 11.98 -8.37 -2.19
N ILE A 4 11.15 -7.32 -2.26
CA ILE A 4 10.90 -6.57 -3.50
C ILE A 4 12.22 -6.10 -4.13
N ASP A 5 13.15 -5.62 -3.30
CA ASP A 5 14.47 -5.13 -3.74
C ASP A 5 15.31 -6.18 -4.47
N ALA A 6 15.09 -7.47 -4.19
CA ALA A 6 15.83 -8.55 -4.82
C ALA A 6 15.30 -8.91 -6.22
N VAL A 7 14.06 -8.53 -6.56
CA VAL A 7 13.39 -8.95 -7.80
C VAL A 7 13.00 -7.78 -8.72
N VAL A 8 12.92 -6.54 -8.22
CA VAL A 8 12.41 -5.38 -8.97
C VAL A 8 13.11 -5.15 -10.31
N ASP A 9 14.40 -5.46 -10.41
CA ASP A 9 15.19 -5.29 -11.63
C ASP A 9 14.96 -6.38 -12.69
N GLU A 10 14.23 -7.44 -12.35
CA GLU A 10 13.81 -8.49 -13.29
C GLU A 10 12.54 -8.09 -14.07
N TYR A 11 11.82 -7.06 -13.62
CA TYR A 11 10.55 -6.62 -14.21
C TYR A 11 10.68 -5.27 -14.92
N THR A 12 9.78 -5.03 -15.88
CA THR A 12 9.65 -3.77 -16.62
C THR A 12 8.17 -3.37 -16.74
N GLY A 13 7.89 -2.16 -17.24
CA GLY A 13 6.51 -1.71 -17.45
C GLY A 13 5.70 -1.61 -16.15
N LEU A 14 4.40 -1.95 -16.21
CA LEU A 14 3.46 -1.77 -15.10
C LEU A 14 3.81 -2.65 -13.89
N GLU A 15 4.31 -3.86 -14.13
CA GLU A 15 4.78 -4.76 -13.07
C GLU A 15 5.93 -4.13 -12.28
N ARG A 16 6.89 -3.49 -12.97
CA ARG A 16 7.95 -2.74 -12.31
C ARG A 16 7.40 -1.56 -11.51
N THR A 17 6.44 -0.81 -12.06
CA THR A 17 5.80 0.31 -11.36
C THR A 17 5.13 -0.13 -10.04
N VAL A 18 4.46 -1.29 -10.04
CA VAL A 18 3.85 -1.85 -8.82
C VAL A 18 4.91 -2.26 -7.79
N LEU A 19 6.02 -2.87 -8.21
CA LEU A 19 7.11 -3.21 -7.30
C LEU A 19 7.82 -1.96 -6.75
N GLU A 20 8.02 -0.94 -7.59
CA GLU A 20 8.55 0.36 -7.18
C GLU A 20 7.61 1.06 -6.19
N TYR A 21 6.29 0.95 -6.37
CA TYR A 21 5.30 1.44 -5.41
C TYR A 21 5.51 0.81 -4.03
N GLY A 22 5.57 -0.52 -3.94
CA GLY A 22 5.80 -1.22 -2.67
C GLY A 22 7.13 -0.82 -2.00
N ARG A 23 8.20 -0.70 -2.79
CA ARG A 23 9.52 -0.24 -2.34
C ARG A 23 9.49 1.20 -1.80
N VAL A 24 8.80 2.10 -2.48
CA VAL A 24 8.66 3.51 -2.06
C VAL A 24 7.85 3.59 -0.77
N VAL A 25 6.75 2.83 -0.67
CA VAL A 25 5.96 2.76 0.57
C VAL A 25 6.82 2.30 1.75
N GLU A 26 7.59 1.22 1.62
CA GLU A 26 8.47 0.72 2.70
C GLU A 26 9.45 1.79 3.21
N LYS A 27 10.10 2.49 2.27
CA LYS A 27 11.05 3.56 2.57
C LYS A 27 10.37 4.75 3.25
N LEU A 28 9.19 5.15 2.75
CA LEU A 28 8.46 6.30 3.29
C LEU A 28 7.83 6.00 4.65
N VAL A 29 7.37 4.78 4.90
CA VAL A 29 6.90 4.36 6.24
C VAL A 29 8.04 4.45 7.26
N THR A 30 9.26 4.08 6.86
CA THR A 30 10.44 4.27 7.73
C THR A 30 10.73 5.76 7.94
N ALA A 31 10.71 6.57 6.88
CA ALA A 31 10.97 8.00 6.94
C ALA A 31 9.91 8.78 7.73
N ALA A 32 8.67 8.28 7.80
CA ALA A 32 7.55 8.89 8.51
C ALA A 32 7.75 8.97 10.03
N LYS A 33 8.76 8.29 10.56
CA LYS A 33 9.15 8.33 11.97
C LYS A 33 10.04 9.53 12.30
N GLU A 34 10.61 10.18 11.30
CA GLU A 34 11.47 11.34 11.50
C GLU A 34 10.64 12.59 11.86
N PRO A 35 11.13 13.44 12.78
CA PRO A 35 10.44 14.67 13.15
C PRO A 35 10.18 15.57 11.93
N GLY A 36 8.93 16.02 11.78
CA GLY A 36 8.52 16.93 10.71
C GLY A 36 8.07 16.24 9.42
N PHE A 37 8.02 14.90 9.37
CA PHE A 37 7.35 14.20 8.28
C PHE A 37 5.85 14.49 8.31
N GLY A 38 5.26 14.75 7.14
CA GLY A 38 3.84 15.06 6.98
C GLY A 38 3.35 14.61 5.60
N VAL A 39 2.14 15.05 5.24
CA VAL A 39 1.48 14.64 4.00
C VAL A 39 2.34 14.90 2.75
N ASP A 40 3.09 15.99 2.71
CA ASP A 40 3.99 16.33 1.60
C ASP A 40 5.15 15.33 1.43
N GLY A 41 5.49 14.57 2.49
CA GLY A 41 6.50 13.51 2.46
C GLY A 41 6.13 12.35 1.52
N TRP A 42 4.86 12.21 1.14
CA TRP A 42 4.38 11.20 0.20
C TRP A 42 4.53 11.59 -1.27
N ALA A 43 5.08 12.77 -1.58
CA ALA A 43 5.29 13.21 -2.96
C ALA A 43 6.01 12.17 -3.85
N PRO A 44 7.05 11.44 -3.41
CA PRO A 44 7.67 10.39 -4.23
C PRO A 44 6.72 9.24 -4.61
N LEU A 45 5.74 8.93 -3.76
CA LEU A 45 4.71 7.94 -4.07
C LEU A 45 3.72 8.49 -5.10
N GLY A 46 3.43 9.79 -5.03
CA GLY A 46 2.59 10.51 -5.99
C GLY A 46 3.14 10.50 -7.42
N GLU A 47 4.45 10.28 -7.61
CA GLU A 47 5.06 10.12 -8.95
C GLU A 47 4.69 8.80 -9.65
N LEU A 48 4.08 7.86 -8.94
CA LEU A 48 3.62 6.58 -9.49
C LEU A 48 2.10 6.52 -9.64
N VAL A 49 1.39 7.52 -9.10
CA VAL A 49 -0.07 7.50 -8.91
C VAL A 49 -0.74 8.60 -9.74
N ALA A 50 -1.93 8.34 -10.28
CA ALA A 50 -2.76 9.33 -10.93
C ALA A 50 -3.51 10.16 -9.87
N VAL A 51 -2.80 11.06 -9.19
CA VAL A 51 -3.26 11.72 -7.94
C VAL A 51 -4.64 12.38 -8.02
N ASP A 52 -5.04 12.86 -9.20
CA ASP A 52 -6.33 13.55 -9.41
C ASP A 52 -7.53 12.60 -9.50
N GLU A 53 -7.31 11.32 -9.86
CA GLU A 53 -8.36 10.31 -10.04
C GLU A 53 -8.13 9.03 -9.23
N PHE A 54 -7.12 9.04 -8.35
CA PHE A 54 -6.73 7.88 -7.57
C PHE A 54 -7.81 7.45 -6.58
N VAL A 55 -8.06 6.15 -6.53
CA VAL A 55 -8.92 5.50 -5.53
C VAL A 55 -8.23 4.28 -4.95
N ARG A 56 -8.12 4.22 -3.62
CA ARG A 56 -7.72 3.00 -2.90
C ARG A 56 -8.92 2.44 -2.16
N VAL A 57 -9.22 1.17 -2.37
CA VAL A 57 -10.14 0.39 -1.54
C VAL A 57 -9.34 -0.59 -0.73
N GLY A 58 -9.45 -0.48 0.58
CA GLY A 58 -8.71 -1.33 1.47
C GLY A 58 -9.40 -2.62 1.86
N ASN A 59 -8.74 -3.33 2.75
CA ASN A 59 -9.11 -4.68 3.18
C ASN A 59 -10.41 -4.72 3.98
N PHE A 60 -10.87 -3.59 4.53
CA PHE A 60 -12.18 -3.45 5.18
C PHE A 60 -13.17 -2.69 4.32
N LYS A 61 -12.94 -2.60 3.00
CA LYS A 61 -13.73 -1.81 2.03
C LYS A 61 -13.68 -0.30 2.26
N GLU A 62 -12.66 0.18 2.97
CA GLU A 62 -12.45 1.59 3.18
C GLU A 62 -12.01 2.27 1.88
N VAL A 63 -12.78 3.25 1.40
CA VAL A 63 -12.53 3.94 0.13
C VAL A 63 -11.82 5.26 0.42
N MET A 64 -10.70 5.50 -0.26
CA MET A 64 -9.89 6.71 -0.08
C MET A 64 -9.46 7.28 -1.42
N ASN A 65 -9.63 8.58 -1.62
CA ASN A 65 -8.93 9.33 -2.65
C ASN A 65 -7.45 9.58 -2.24
N TRP A 66 -6.67 10.25 -3.08
CA TRP A 66 -5.25 10.52 -2.80
C TRP A 66 -5.01 11.30 -1.50
N GLN A 67 -5.81 12.32 -1.23
CA GLN A 67 -5.67 13.19 -0.06
C GLN A 67 -6.01 12.45 1.23
N GLU A 68 -7.08 11.65 1.20
CA GLU A 68 -7.48 10.78 2.31
C GLU A 68 -6.46 9.68 2.56
N TYR A 69 -5.95 9.07 1.49
CA TYR A 69 -4.97 7.98 1.58
C TYR A 69 -3.64 8.46 2.18
N THR A 70 -3.10 9.58 1.72
CA THR A 70 -1.85 10.14 2.26
C THR A 70 -2.02 10.65 3.70
N SER A 71 -3.19 11.18 4.06
CA SER A 71 -3.52 11.54 5.45
C SER A 71 -3.58 10.31 6.35
N PHE A 72 -4.26 9.24 5.90
CA PHE A 72 -4.32 7.96 6.60
C PHE A 72 -2.91 7.36 6.79
N LEU A 73 -2.11 7.28 5.71
CA LEU A 73 -0.74 6.78 5.77
C LEU A 73 0.13 7.60 6.72
N THR A 74 0.00 8.93 6.74
CA THR A 74 0.77 9.79 7.65
C THR A 74 0.49 9.42 9.11
N ASN A 75 -0.78 9.26 9.48
CA ASN A 75 -1.15 8.89 10.85
C ASN A 75 -0.66 7.49 11.20
N TRP A 76 -0.89 6.52 10.31
CA TRP A 76 -0.52 5.13 10.53
C TRP A 76 1.01 4.93 10.62
N ALA A 77 1.76 5.48 9.66
CA ALA A 77 3.20 5.23 9.51
C ALA A 77 4.04 5.75 10.68
N THR A 78 3.58 6.77 11.41
CA THR A 78 4.29 7.29 12.60
C THR A 78 4.46 6.26 13.72
N SER A 79 3.57 5.27 13.79
CA SER A 79 3.54 4.26 14.85
C SER A 79 3.67 2.83 14.32
N ALA A 80 3.73 2.67 13.00
CA ALA A 80 3.78 1.37 12.34
C ALA A 80 5.19 1.00 11.86
N GLU A 81 5.48 -0.30 11.86
CA GLU A 81 6.48 -0.91 10.98
C GLU A 81 5.74 -1.71 9.91
N TRP A 82 6.28 -1.68 8.70
CA TRP A 82 5.79 -2.49 7.59
C TRP A 82 6.95 -2.97 6.76
N GLY A 83 6.88 -4.24 6.36
CA GLY A 83 7.76 -4.83 5.39
C GLY A 83 7.05 -5.99 4.70
N CYS A 84 7.57 -6.41 3.56
CA CYS A 84 6.93 -7.47 2.78
C CYS A 84 7.97 -8.39 2.16
N SER A 85 7.51 -9.57 1.73
CA SER A 85 8.30 -10.42 0.87
C SER A 85 7.49 -10.84 -0.34
N PHE A 86 8.14 -10.79 -1.50
CA PHE A 86 7.56 -11.06 -2.79
C PHE A 86 7.17 -12.53 -2.93
N LYS A 87 5.98 -12.79 -3.50
CA LYS A 87 5.54 -14.13 -3.88
C LYS A 87 5.38 -14.27 -5.39
N ARG A 88 4.51 -13.45 -5.99
CA ARG A 88 4.26 -13.44 -7.42
C ARG A 88 3.66 -12.13 -7.86
N ILE A 89 3.86 -11.81 -9.12
CA ILE A 89 3.19 -10.72 -9.82
C ILE A 89 2.68 -11.26 -11.16
N SER A 90 1.56 -10.73 -11.62
CA SER A 90 1.05 -11.03 -12.96
C SER A 90 0.30 -9.83 -13.51
N GLN A 91 0.36 -9.65 -14.82
CA GLN A 91 -0.33 -8.57 -15.52
C GLN A 91 -1.38 -9.13 -16.49
N ALA A 92 -2.54 -8.46 -16.54
CA ALA A 92 -3.55 -8.64 -17.58
C ALA A 92 -3.99 -7.26 -18.10
N ALA A 93 -3.61 -6.94 -19.33
CA ALA A 93 -3.81 -5.61 -19.92
C ALA A 93 -3.22 -4.48 -19.03
N ASP A 94 -4.06 -3.56 -18.57
CA ASP A 94 -3.76 -2.42 -17.71
C ASP A 94 -3.98 -2.72 -16.21
N VAL A 95 -4.10 -3.99 -15.84
CA VAL A 95 -4.29 -4.45 -14.46
C VAL A 95 -3.12 -5.34 -14.04
N VAL A 96 -2.56 -5.06 -12.86
CA VAL A 96 -1.47 -5.84 -12.25
C VAL A 96 -1.93 -6.41 -10.92
N PHE A 97 -1.62 -7.69 -10.70
CA PHE A 97 -1.93 -8.43 -9.48
C PHE A 97 -0.61 -8.73 -8.77
N LEU A 98 -0.44 -8.21 -7.55
CA LEU A 98 0.74 -8.46 -6.73
C LEU A 98 0.34 -9.25 -5.49
N GLU A 99 0.97 -10.41 -5.30
CA GLU A 99 0.85 -11.21 -4.08
C GLU A 99 2.11 -11.06 -3.24
N LEU A 100 1.91 -10.75 -1.96
CA LEU A 100 2.97 -10.63 -0.96
C LEU A 100 2.65 -11.48 0.27
N GLU A 101 3.67 -11.70 1.09
CA GLU A 101 3.47 -11.81 2.53
C GLU A 101 3.83 -10.46 3.15
N GLU A 102 2.93 -9.88 3.92
CA GLU A 102 3.11 -8.62 4.60
C GLU A 102 3.26 -8.83 6.10
N ARG A 103 4.19 -8.08 6.68
CA ARG A 103 4.48 -8.07 8.11
C ARG A 103 4.31 -6.65 8.61
N SER A 104 3.43 -6.49 9.58
CA SER A 104 3.18 -5.20 10.20
C SER A 104 3.27 -5.28 11.71
N LYS A 105 3.70 -4.18 12.31
CA LYS A 105 3.72 -4.00 13.76
C LYS A 105 3.20 -2.62 14.11
N VAL A 106 2.19 -2.55 14.99
CA VAL A 106 1.62 -1.30 15.50
C VAL A 106 1.50 -1.42 17.02
N GLY A 107 2.31 -0.65 17.75
CA GLY A 107 2.40 -0.79 19.21
C GLY A 107 2.84 -2.20 19.63
N THR A 108 1.95 -2.95 20.29
CA THR A 108 2.19 -4.35 20.70
C THR A 108 1.61 -5.38 19.74
N PHE A 109 0.80 -4.94 18.78
CA PHE A 109 0.21 -5.81 17.78
C PHE A 109 1.23 -6.12 16.69
N GLU A 110 1.39 -7.40 16.38
CA GLU A 110 2.19 -7.91 15.26
C GLU A 110 1.30 -8.79 14.38
N SER A 111 1.47 -8.68 13.06
CA SER A 111 0.66 -9.42 12.09
C SER A 111 1.51 -9.87 10.92
N VAL A 112 1.29 -11.11 10.48
CA VAL A 112 1.84 -11.68 9.25
C VAL A 112 0.66 -12.18 8.43
N VAL A 113 0.46 -11.62 7.24
CA VAL A 113 -0.69 -11.93 6.38
C VAL A 113 -0.24 -12.19 4.95
N ASN A 114 -0.95 -13.07 4.26
CA ASN A 114 -0.83 -13.13 2.81
C ASN A 114 -1.74 -12.06 2.22
N SER A 115 -1.21 -11.26 1.30
CA SER A 115 -1.99 -10.22 0.63
C SER A 115 -2.03 -10.45 -0.87
N LEU A 116 -3.12 -10.00 -1.47
CA LEU A 116 -3.24 -9.77 -2.90
C LEU A 116 -3.70 -8.33 -3.09
N SER A 117 -2.96 -7.55 -3.86
CA SER A 117 -3.33 -6.20 -4.24
C SER A 117 -3.50 -6.13 -5.75
N VAL A 118 -4.61 -5.53 -6.19
CA VAL A 118 -4.94 -5.32 -7.60
C VAL A 118 -4.73 -3.85 -7.93
N TYR A 119 -3.91 -3.58 -8.93
CA TYR A 119 -3.53 -2.23 -9.36
C TYR A 119 -4.10 -2.01 -10.76
N GLU A 120 -4.96 -1.00 -10.92
CA GLU A 120 -5.38 -0.54 -12.25
C GLU A 120 -4.61 0.71 -12.65
N PHE A 121 -4.29 0.77 -13.93
CA PHE A 121 -3.49 1.84 -14.50
C PHE A 121 -4.28 2.73 -15.46
N THR A 122 -3.83 3.98 -15.55
CA THR A 122 -4.17 4.87 -16.65
C THR A 122 -3.43 4.48 -17.93
N THR A 123 -3.82 5.04 -19.06
CA THR A 123 -3.15 4.80 -20.34
C THR A 123 -1.69 5.29 -20.38
N ASP A 124 -1.33 6.25 -19.53
CA ASP A 124 0.04 6.76 -19.36
C ASP A 124 0.84 6.01 -18.27
N GLY A 125 0.29 4.93 -17.72
CA GLY A 125 1.01 4.04 -16.80
C GLY A 125 1.08 4.52 -15.35
N ARG A 126 0.16 5.39 -14.93
CA ARG A 126 0.00 5.81 -13.52
C ARG A 126 -1.04 4.93 -12.82
N ILE A 127 -0.81 4.59 -11.55
CA ILE A 127 -1.78 3.82 -10.76
C ILE A 127 -2.98 4.71 -10.46
N ARG A 128 -4.17 4.34 -10.95
CA ARG A 128 -5.43 5.04 -10.65
C ARG A 128 -6.27 4.31 -9.61
N ARG A 129 -6.09 3.00 -9.43
CA ARG A 129 -6.84 2.23 -8.45
C ARG A 129 -5.99 1.18 -7.76
N ILE A 130 -6.21 0.98 -6.47
CA ILE A 130 -5.67 -0.14 -5.70
C ILE A 130 -6.81 -0.79 -4.90
N ASP A 131 -7.01 -2.10 -5.08
CA ASP A 131 -7.88 -2.92 -4.23
C ASP A 131 -7.03 -3.91 -3.42
N VAL A 132 -7.16 -3.89 -2.09
CA VAL A 132 -6.34 -4.69 -1.17
C VAL A 132 -7.15 -5.83 -0.54
N TYR A 133 -6.65 -7.06 -0.66
CA TYR A 133 -7.24 -8.27 -0.08
C TYR A 133 -6.24 -8.92 0.88
N LEU A 134 -6.67 -9.20 2.11
CA LEU A 134 -5.83 -9.84 3.13
C LEU A 134 -6.42 -11.18 3.56
N GLN A 135 -5.57 -12.21 3.61
CA GLN A 135 -5.84 -13.44 4.33
C GLN A 135 -5.41 -13.22 5.79
N MET A 136 -6.35 -12.80 6.63
CA MET A 136 -6.09 -12.45 8.03
C MET A 136 -7.07 -13.12 8.99
N GLU A 137 -6.67 -13.20 10.26
CA GLU A 137 -7.60 -13.51 11.35
C GLU A 137 -8.65 -12.41 11.51
N LEU A 138 -9.74 -12.70 12.22
CA LEU A 138 -10.76 -11.70 12.51
C LEU A 138 -10.12 -10.50 13.25
N PRO A 139 -10.34 -9.26 12.79
CA PRO A 139 -9.69 -8.08 13.34
C PRO A 139 -10.10 -7.85 14.80
N SER A 140 -9.13 -7.49 15.65
CA SER A 140 -9.42 -7.04 17.01
C SER A 140 -10.08 -5.66 17.00
N PRO A 141 -10.84 -5.29 18.04
CA PRO A 141 -11.38 -3.93 18.17
C PRO A 141 -10.30 -2.83 18.12
N GLU A 142 -9.10 -3.11 18.61
CA GLU A 142 -7.96 -2.18 18.59
C GLU A 142 -7.48 -1.91 17.16
N LEU A 143 -7.43 -2.93 16.30
CA LEU A 143 -7.09 -2.76 14.89
C LEU A 143 -8.15 -1.92 14.16
N LEU A 144 -9.42 -2.11 14.49
CA LEU A 144 -10.53 -1.35 13.91
C LEU A 144 -10.53 0.13 14.34
N ALA A 145 -9.95 0.47 15.50
CA ALA A 145 -9.85 1.85 15.96
C ALA A 145 -8.98 2.73 15.04
N GLY A 146 -8.04 2.15 14.30
CA GLY A 146 -7.24 2.87 13.30
C GLY A 146 -8.03 3.35 12.08
N TYR A 147 -9.29 2.93 11.93
CA TYR A 147 -10.19 3.29 10.84
C TYR A 147 -11.29 4.26 11.28
N ASP A 148 -11.19 4.83 12.50
CA ASP A 148 -12.17 5.79 12.97
C ASP A 148 -12.25 7.01 12.03
N GLY A 149 -13.46 7.36 11.62
CA GLY A 149 -13.73 8.44 10.65
C GLY A 149 -13.46 8.11 9.18
N VAL A 150 -13.10 6.87 8.83
CA VAL A 150 -12.90 6.43 7.44
C VAL A 150 -14.19 5.86 6.84
N GLU A 151 -14.54 6.24 5.60
CA GLU A 151 -15.72 5.72 4.91
C GLU A 151 -15.55 4.24 4.52
N ILE A 152 -16.54 3.41 4.86
CA ILE A 152 -16.62 1.99 4.52
C ILE A 152 -17.72 1.75 3.49
N ALA A 153 -17.37 1.20 2.32
CA ALA A 153 -18.35 0.84 1.30
C ALA A 153 -19.23 -0.36 1.74
N GLN A 154 -20.53 -0.30 1.43
CA GLN A 154 -21.50 -1.38 1.75
C GLN A 154 -21.29 -2.63 0.89
#